data_AF-A0A841DGM9-F1
#
_entry.id   AF-A0A841DGM9-F1
#
_cell.length_a   1.000
_cell.length_b   1.000
_cell.length_c   1.000
_cell.angle_alpha   90.00
_cell.angle_beta   90.00
_cell.angle_gamma   90.00
#
_symmetry.space_group_name_H-M   'P 1'
#
loop_
_entity.id
_entity.type
_entity.pdbx_description
1 polymer ?
#
loop_
_entity_poly.entity_id
_entity_poly.type
_entity_poly.pdbx_seq_one_letter_code
_entity_poly.pdbx_strand_id
1 'polypeptide(L)'
;MGAQPPATGDWHAAWSSALDALELDVAATEAMLVDDHRVRELASVDPWSPPEGLGPLPLDLRPRADAILARQLAAAQALAMAMAGNRRQAAMLARVETGSSGTPRPAYISCAA
;
A
#
# COMPACT_ATOMS: atom_id res chain seq x y z
N MET A 1 38.89 -7.78 17.93
CA MET A 1 38.38 -6.41 17.96
C MET A 1 36.87 -6.53 18.18
N GLY A 2 36.45 -6.53 19.45
CA GLY A 2 35.05 -6.75 19.81
C GLY A 2 34.24 -5.50 19.51
N ALA A 3 33.14 -5.64 18.77
CA ALA A 3 32.17 -4.55 18.62
C ALA A 3 31.58 -4.27 20.01
N GLN A 4 31.90 -3.11 20.58
CA GLN A 4 31.26 -2.60 21.77
C GLN A 4 29.75 -2.54 21.49
N PRO A 5 28.86 -3.09 22.33
CA PRO A 5 27.44 -2.87 22.15
C PRO A 5 27.19 -1.35 22.17
N PRO A 6 26.37 -0.81 21.25
CA PRO A 6 25.96 0.59 21.34
C PRO A 6 25.44 0.87 22.75
N ALA A 7 25.75 2.05 23.30
CA ALA A 7 25.16 2.44 24.58
C ALA A 7 23.64 2.27 24.45
N THR A 8 22.97 1.71 25.46
CA THR A 8 21.56 1.29 25.37
C THR A 8 20.62 2.39 24.84
N GLY A 9 20.96 3.67 25.08
CA GLY A 9 20.26 4.82 24.51
C GLY A 9 20.40 4.98 22.99
N ASP A 10 21.60 4.75 22.44
CA ASP A 10 21.86 4.83 20.99
C ASP A 10 21.15 3.70 20.25
N TRP A 11 21.09 2.51 20.85
CA TRP A 11 20.35 1.36 20.33
C TRP A 11 18.84 1.61 20.25
N HIS A 12 18.24 2.11 21.33
CA HIS A 12 16.82 2.43 21.38
C HIS A 12 16.45 3.56 20.42
N ALA A 13 17.28 4.59 20.34
CA ALA A 13 17.10 5.70 19.41
C ALA A 13 17.19 5.23 17.95
N ALA A 14 18.12 4.33 17.62
CA ALA A 14 18.25 3.79 16.28
C ALA A 14 17.02 2.95 15.87
N TRP A 15 16.49 2.13 16.78
CA TRP A 15 15.22 1.42 16.55
C TRP A 15 14.04 2.38 16.41
N SER A 16 13.97 3.40 17.25
CA SER A 16 12.90 4.40 17.18
C SER A 16 12.92 5.12 15.83
N SER A 17 14.09 5.56 15.36
CA SER A 17 14.26 6.19 14.05
C SER A 17 13.89 5.25 12.89
N ALA A 18 14.19 3.96 13.00
CA ALA A 18 13.80 2.98 11.98
C ALA A 18 12.28 2.79 11.93
N LEU A 19 11.61 2.78 13.09
CA LEU A 19 10.15 2.70 13.17
C LEU A 19 9.48 4.01 12.71
N ASP A 20 10.08 5.18 12.96
CA ASP A 20 9.59 6.47 12.46
C ASP A 20 9.58 6.51 10.92
N ALA A 21 10.65 6.02 10.28
CA ALA A 21 10.72 5.93 8.82
C ALA A 21 9.64 5.00 8.26
N LEU A 22 9.46 3.82 8.86
CA LEU A 22 8.40 2.88 8.49
C LEU A 22 7.00 3.51 8.62
N GLU A 23 6.73 4.23 9.70
CA GLU A 23 5.45 4.89 9.91
C GLU A 23 5.15 5.94 8.84
N LEU A 24 6.17 6.68 8.40
CA LEU A 24 6.06 7.66 7.32
C LEU A 24 5.72 6.99 5.99
N ASP A 25 6.38 5.88 5.66
CA ASP A 25 6.11 5.10 4.44
C ASP A 25 4.68 4.52 4.43
N VAL A 26 4.23 4.00 5.58
CA VAL A 26 2.87 3.49 5.74
C VAL A 26 1.84 4.61 5.58
N ALA A 27 2.06 5.76 6.21
CA ALA A 27 1.16 6.91 6.09
C ALA A 27 1.09 7.42 4.64
N ALA A 28 2.22 7.45 3.93
CA ALA A 28 2.25 7.81 2.51
C ALA A 28 1.44 6.82 1.66
N THR A 29 1.61 5.51 1.90
CA THR A 29 0.86 4.45 1.20
C THR A 29 -0.64 4.54 1.46
N GLU A 30 -1.04 4.73 2.72
CA GLU A 30 -2.44 4.90 3.11
C GLU A 30 -3.06 6.15 2.45
N ALA A 31 -2.33 7.28 2.42
CA ALA A 31 -2.80 8.50 1.75
C ALA A 31 -3.00 8.28 0.24
N MET A 32 -2.10 7.53 -0.41
CA MET A 32 -2.22 7.20 -1.83
C MET A 32 -3.41 6.29 -2.13
N LEU A 33 -3.75 5.38 -1.21
CA LEU A 33 -4.95 4.54 -1.34
C LEU A 33 -6.25 5.34 -1.19
N VAL A 34 -6.24 6.42 -0.40
CA VAL A 34 -7.39 7.31 -0.24
C VAL A 34 -7.54 8.24 -1.45
N ASP A 35 -6.45 8.73 -2.02
CA ASP A 35 -6.44 9.66 -3.17
C ASP A 35 -6.57 8.93 -4.53
N ASP A 36 -7.54 8.00 -4.64
CA ASP A 36 -7.84 6.99 -5.70
C ASP A 36 -7.69 7.45 -7.18
N HIS A 37 -7.47 8.74 -7.44
CA HIS A 37 -7.48 9.35 -8.77
C HIS A 37 -6.21 10.08 -9.19
N ARG A 38 -5.15 10.12 -8.37
CA ARG A 38 -3.86 10.63 -8.83
C ARG A 38 -2.94 9.48 -9.21
N VAL A 39 -2.87 9.20 -10.51
CA VAL A 39 -1.70 8.53 -11.12
C VAL A 39 -0.52 9.49 -10.97
N ARG A 40 0.02 9.58 -9.76
CA ARG A 40 1.37 10.08 -9.55
C ARG A 40 2.30 9.01 -10.08
N GLU A 41 3.33 9.43 -10.79
CA GLU A 41 4.47 8.59 -11.09
C GLU A 41 4.91 7.97 -9.76
N LEU A 42 4.69 6.66 -9.60
CA LEU A 42 5.11 5.95 -8.39
C LEU A 42 6.62 6.00 -8.41
N ALA A 43 7.21 6.80 -7.52
CA ALA A 43 8.64 6.72 -7.29
C ALA A 43 8.99 5.26 -6.98
N SER A 44 10.11 4.78 -7.52
CA SER A 44 10.60 3.44 -7.20
C SER A 44 10.73 3.33 -5.69
N VAL A 45 9.93 2.44 -5.08
CA VAL A 45 9.99 2.16 -3.65
C VAL A 45 11.23 1.34 -3.39
N ASP A 46 12.12 1.85 -2.55
CA ASP A 46 13.24 1.06 -2.03
C ASP A 46 12.68 0.04 -1.02
N PRO A 47 12.84 -1.28 -1.24
CA PRO A 47 12.31 -2.27 -0.33
C PRO A 47 12.90 -2.09 1.07
N TRP A 48 12.02 -1.92 2.07
CA TRP A 48 12.46 -1.73 3.45
C TRP A 48 13.31 -2.93 3.91
N SER A 49 14.52 -2.63 4.35
CA SER A 49 15.39 -3.57 5.04
C SER A 49 15.65 -3.06 6.45
N PRO A 50 15.60 -3.94 7.48
CA PRO A 50 15.94 -3.53 8.83
C PRO A 50 17.40 -3.06 8.84
N PRO A 51 17.71 -1.89 9.42
CA PRO A 51 19.09 -1.40 9.47
C PRO A 51 20.03 -2.41 10.13
N GLU A 52 21.19 -2.61 9.51
CA GLU A 52 22.19 -3.56 10.02
C GLU A 52 22.73 -3.11 11.39
N GLY A 53 23.07 -4.08 12.25
CA GLY A 53 23.69 -3.80 13.55
C GLY A 53 22.75 -3.25 14.63
N LEU A 54 21.44 -3.17 14.37
CA LEU A 54 20.44 -2.74 15.35
C LEU A 54 20.23 -3.71 16.52
N GLY A 55 20.73 -4.94 16.47
CA GLY A 55 20.46 -5.94 17.51
C GLY A 55 18.95 -6.29 17.62
N PRO A 56 18.50 -6.93 18.71
CA PRO A 56 17.08 -7.26 18.89
C PRO A 56 16.23 -6.00 19.04
N LEU A 57 14.91 -6.09 18.82
CA LEU A 57 13.97 -5.00 19.09
C LEU A 57 13.78 -4.81 20.61
N PRO A 58 13.86 -3.58 21.15
CA PRO A 58 13.48 -3.27 22.53
C PRO A 58 12.02 -3.67 22.83
N LEU A 59 11.78 -4.31 23.98
CA LEU A 59 10.46 -4.85 24.32
C LEU A 59 9.36 -3.79 24.50
N ASP A 60 9.75 -2.58 24.88
CA ASP A 60 8.87 -1.42 25.00
C ASP A 60 8.42 -0.87 23.64
N LEU A 61 9.21 -1.07 22.59
CA LEU A 61 8.86 -0.69 21.21
C LEU A 61 8.03 -1.76 20.50
N ARG A 62 7.89 -2.96 21.07
CA ARG A 62 7.12 -4.06 20.46
C ARG A 62 5.66 -3.70 20.15
N PRO A 63 4.87 -3.08 21.07
CA PRO A 63 3.49 -2.70 20.75
C PRO A 63 3.41 -1.73 19.57
N ARG A 64 4.40 -0.83 19.45
CA ARG A 64 4.50 0.12 18.33
C ARG A 64 4.78 -0.61 17.02
N ALA A 65 5.76 -1.51 17.01
CA ALA A 65 6.08 -2.32 15.83
C ALA A 65 4.89 -3.18 15.38
N ASP A 66 4.16 -3.80 16.31
CA ASP A 66 2.98 -4.59 16.02
C ASP A 66 1.85 -3.73 15.40
N ALA A 67 1.66 -2.49 15.88
CA ALA A 67 0.69 -1.55 15.32
C ALA A 67 1.06 -1.12 13.89
N ILE A 68 2.34 -0.88 13.61
CA ILE A 68 2.83 -0.57 12.27
C ILE A 68 2.57 -1.75 11.32
N LEU A 69 2.91 -2.97 11.75
CA LEU A 69 2.71 -4.18 10.95
C LEU A 69 1.23 -4.41 10.63
N ALA A 70 0.34 -4.22 11.60
CA ALA A 70 -1.10 -4.33 11.39
C ALA A 70 -1.60 -3.35 10.30
N ARG A 71 -1.12 -2.11 10.32
CA ARG A 71 -1.45 -1.10 9.28
C ARG A 71 -0.89 -1.49 7.91
N GLN A 72 0.34 -1.98 7.85
CA GLN A 72 0.94 -2.48 6.61
C GLN A 72 0.12 -3.60 5.97
N LEU A 73 -0.34 -4.57 6.76
CA LEU A 73 -1.18 -5.67 6.28
C LEU A 73 -2.55 -5.17 5.80
N ALA A 74 -3.15 -4.21 6.51
CA ALA A 74 -4.41 -3.59 6.09
C ALA A 74 -4.26 -2.83 4.76
N ALA A 75 -3.19 -2.05 4.60
CA ALA A 75 -2.89 -1.34 3.36
C ALA A 75 -2.62 -2.30 2.19
N ALA A 76 -1.86 -3.38 2.42
CA ALA A 76 -1.61 -4.42 1.42
C ALA A 76 -2.91 -5.11 0.97
N GLN A 77 -3.82 -5.40 1.93
CA GLN A 77 -5.13 -5.95 1.63
C GLN A 77 -5.99 -4.98 0.80
N ALA A 78 -6.03 -3.70 1.18
CA ALA A 78 -6.75 -2.67 0.44
C ALA A 78 -6.22 -2.53 -1.00
N LEU A 79 -4.90 -2.53 -1.18
CA LEU A 79 -4.27 -2.48 -2.50
C LEU A 79 -4.65 -3.70 -3.37
N ALA A 80 -4.61 -4.91 -2.79
CA ALA A 80 -5.02 -6.12 -3.50
C ALA A 80 -6.49 -6.07 -3.95
N MET A 81 -7.37 -5.54 -3.10
CA MET A 81 -8.80 -5.35 -3.45
C MET A 81 -8.97 -4.32 -4.58
N ALA A 82 -8.27 -3.19 -4.52
CA ALA A 82 -8.31 -2.17 -5.56
C ALA A 82 -7.82 -2.72 -6.92
N MET A 83 -6.71 -3.46 -6.93
CA MET A 83 -6.20 -4.12 -8.14
C MET A 83 -7.22 -5.11 -8.74
N ALA A 84 -7.89 -5.90 -7.90
CA ALA A 84 -8.91 -6.83 -8.36
C ALA A 84 -10.13 -6.11 -8.96
N GLY A 85 -10.55 -4.99 -8.37
CA GLY A 85 -11.60 -4.12 -8.90
C GLY A 85 -11.25 -3.54 -10.26
N ASN A 86 -10.05 -2.96 -10.39
CA ASN A 86 -9.56 -2.37 -11.64
C ASN A 86 -9.53 -3.41 -12.78
N ARG A 87 -9.07 -4.65 -12.51
CA ARG A 87 -9.09 -5.74 -13.51
C ARG A 87 -10.50 -6.07 -14.02
N ARG A 88 -11.51 -6.05 -13.15
CA ARG A 88 -12.91 -6.31 -13.56
C ARG A 88 -13.45 -5.17 -14.42
N GLN A 89 -13.14 -3.92 -14.08
CA GLN A 89 -13.53 -2.76 -14.87
C GLN A 89 -12.85 -2.76 -16.25
N ALA A 90 -11.55 -3.06 -16.32
CA ALA A 90 -10.83 -3.21 -17.59
C ALA A 90 -11.45 -4.32 -18.47
N ALA A 91 -11.82 -5.47 -17.89
CA ALA A 91 -12.49 -6.53 -18.62
C ALA A 91 -13.88 -6.13 -19.14
N MET A 92 -14.64 -5.32 -18.39
CA MET A 92 -15.93 -4.79 -18.83
C MET A 92 -15.77 -3.80 -19.99
N LEU A 93 -14.81 -2.88 -19.89
CA LEU A 93 -14.50 -1.90 -20.95
C LEU A 93 -14.07 -2.61 -22.25
N ALA A 94 -13.21 -3.63 -22.16
CA ALA A 94 -12.79 -4.42 -23.33
C ALA A 94 -13.98 -5.11 -24.04
N ARG A 95 -14.99 -5.55 -23.29
CA ARG A 95 -16.22 -6.14 -23.86
C ARG A 95 -17.12 -5.12 -24.54
N VAL A 96 -17.20 -3.89 -24.02
CA VAL A 96 -17.96 -2.79 -24.65
C VAL A 96 -17.30 -2.38 -25.96
N GLU A 97 -15.97 -2.21 -25.96
CA GLU A 97 -15.19 -1.87 -27.17
C GLU A 97 -15.38 -2.93 -28.27
N THR A 98 -15.30 -4.21 -27.89
CA THR A 98 -15.47 -5.34 -28.83
C THR A 98 -16.94 -5.53 -29.26
N GLY A 99 -17.91 -5.17 -28.43
CA GLY A 99 -19.34 -5.25 -28.72
C GLY A 99 -19.87 -4.06 -29.55
N SER A 100 -19.12 -2.96 -29.61
CA SER A 100 -19.50 -1.73 -30.34
C SER A 100 -19.06 -1.73 -31.81
N SER A 101 -18.51 -2.83 -32.33
CA SER A 101 -18.13 -2.97 -33.74
C SER A 101 -19.31 -3.19 -34.70
N GLY A 102 -20.55 -3.05 -34.22
CA GLY A 102 -21.76 -2.96 -35.04
C GLY A 102 -22.47 -1.64 -34.79
N THR A 103 -22.96 -0.98 -35.84
CA THR A 103 -23.78 0.23 -35.74
C THR A 103 -24.86 0.06 -34.67
N PRO A 104 -24.92 0.93 -33.63
CA PRO A 104 -25.89 0.80 -32.55
C PRO A 104 -27.28 0.94 -33.14
N ARG A 105 -28.07 -0.15 -33.12
CA ARG A 105 -29.44 -0.16 -33.63
C ARG A 105 -30.37 0.30 -32.50
N PRO A 106 -30.93 1.53 -32.55
CA PRO A 106 -31.86 1.97 -31.51
C PRO A 106 -33.10 1.06 -31.52
N ALA A 107 -33.47 0.54 -30.35
CA ALA A 107 -34.69 -0.21 -30.13
C ALA A 107 -35.65 0.64 -29.28
N TYR A 108 -36.84 0.92 -29.81
CA TYR A 108 -37.88 1.62 -29.09
C TYR A 108 -38.78 0.62 -28.38
N ILE A 109 -38.94 0.78 -27.06
CA ILE A 109 -39.91 0.03 -26.27
C ILE A 109 -41.20 0.84 -26.24
N SER A 110 -42.28 0.27 -26.80
CA SER A 110 -43.61 0.85 -26.71
C SER A 110 -44.18 0.55 -25.32
N CYS A 111 -44.07 1.51 -24.41
CA CYS A 111 -44.81 1.49 -23.15
C CYS A 111 -46.25 1.93 -23.43
N ALA A 112 -47.07 1.02 -23.97
CA ALA A 112 -48.52 1.18 -24.00
C ALA A 112 -49.11 0.17 -23.01
N ALA A 113 -49.87 0.69 -22.04
CA ALA A 113 -50.52 -0.05 -20.95
C ALA A 113 -51.80 -0.76 -21.40
#